data_AF-A0A962I777-F1
#
_entry.id   AF-A0A962I777-F1
#
_cell.length_a   1.000
_cell.length_b   1.000
_cell.length_c   1.000
_cell.angle_alpha   90.00
_cell.angle_beta   90.00
_cell.angle_gamma   90.00
#
_symmetry.space_group_name_H-M   'P 1'
#
loop_
_entity.id
_entity.type
_entity.pdbx_description
1 polymer ?
#
loop_
_entity_poly.entity_id
_entity_poly.type
_entity_poly.pdbx_seq_one_letter_code
_entity_poly.pdbx_strand_id
1 'polypeptide(L)' 'MRTKAEITGNWLPRYTGTALEDFSKYILLTNFNGYLTHFCQLTGATITGADRPMPNATAGGV' A
#
# COMPACT_ATOMS: atom_id res chain seq x y z
N MET A 1 25.47 -11.28 -5.05
CA MET A 1 24.15 -11.65 -5.62
C MET A 1 23.08 -10.88 -4.88
N ARG A 2 22.06 -10.34 -5.56
CA ARG A 2 20.94 -9.71 -4.85
C ARG A 2 20.00 -10.77 -4.29
N THR A 3 19.68 -10.69 -3.01
CA THR A 3 18.77 -11.62 -2.35
C THR A 3 17.32 -11.30 -2.70
N LYS A 4 16.40 -12.28 -2.53
CA LYS A 4 14.96 -12.04 -2.70
C LYS A 4 14.48 -10.89 -1.83
N ALA A 5 14.93 -10.84 -0.57
CA ALA A 5 14.56 -9.80 0.39
C ALA A 5 15.00 -8.40 -0.06
N GLU A 6 16.22 -8.27 -0.58
CA GLU A 6 16.73 -7.00 -1.13
C GLU A 6 15.91 -6.53 -2.34
N ILE A 7 15.51 -7.46 -3.21
CA ILE A 7 14.70 -7.14 -4.40
C ILE A 7 13.30 -6.69 -3.97
N THR A 8 12.62 -7.47 -3.12
CA THR A 8 11.25 -7.16 -2.70
C THR A 8 11.19 -5.90 -1.85
N GLY A 9 12.17 -5.70 -0.96
CA GLY A 9 12.26 -4.50 -0.12
C GLY A 9 12.51 -3.22 -0.92
N ASN A 10 13.18 -3.33 -2.07
CA ASN A 10 13.33 -2.19 -2.98
C ASN A 10 12.08 -1.93 -3.84
N TRP A 11 11.42 -2.99 -4.31
CA TRP A 11 10.34 -2.87 -5.28
C TRP A 11 9.01 -2.47 -4.63
N LEU A 12 8.66 -3.04 -3.48
CA LEU A 12 7.37 -2.78 -2.84
C LEU A 12 7.12 -1.28 -2.60
N PRO A 13 8.06 -0.51 -2.00
CA PRO A 13 7.88 0.94 -1.81
C PRO A 13 7.84 1.72 -3.13
N ARG A 14 8.53 1.25 -4.18
CA ARG A 14 8.54 1.92 -5.49
C ARG A 14 7.18 1.89 -6.17
N TYR A 15 6.49 0.75 -6.09
CA TYR A 15 5.17 0.57 -6.69
C TYR A 15 4.04 1.15 -5.86
N THR A 16 4.21 1.23 -4.53
CA THR A 16 3.14 1.62 -3.61
C THR A 16 3.26 3.04 -3.07
N GLY A 17 4.48 3.59 -3.03
CA GLY A 17 4.76 4.86 -2.36
C GLY A 17 4.83 4.75 -0.83
N THR A 18 4.69 3.56 -0.26
CA THR A 18 4.65 3.31 1.20
C THR A 18 5.96 2.68 1.67
N ALA A 19 6.53 3.18 2.78
CA ALA A 19 7.74 2.59 3.35
C ALA A 19 7.44 1.19 3.93
N LEU A 20 8.45 0.32 4.05
CA LEU A 20 8.24 -1.08 4.47
C LEU A 20 7.70 -1.17 5.89
N GLU A 21 8.15 -0.27 6.76
CA GLU A 21 7.79 -0.12 8.16
C GLU A 21 6.35 0.39 8.37
N ASP A 22 5.76 1.03 7.36
CA ASP A 22 4.41 1.60 7.43
C ASP A 22 3.32 0.58 7.04
N PHE A 23 3.70 -0.58 6.50
CA PHE A 23 2.75 -1.63 6.16
C PHE A 23 2.19 -2.29 7.41
N SER A 24 0.87 -2.44 7.44
CA SER A 24 0.23 -3.30 8.44
C SER A 24 0.50 -4.78 8.18
N LYS A 25 0.40 -5.56 9.26
CA LYS A 25 0.44 -7.03 9.23
C LYS A 25 -0.73 -7.63 8.43
N TYR A 26 -1.87 -6.95 8.40
CA TYR A 26 -3.07 -7.37 7.68
C TYR A 26 -3.19 -6.56 6.39
N ILE A 27 -3.42 -7.23 5.26
CA ILE A 27 -3.48 -6.61 3.95
C ILE A 27 -4.76 -7.04 3.25
N LEU A 28 -5.50 -6.08 2.72
CA LEU A 28 -6.58 -6.30 1.77
C LEU A 28 -6.10 -5.93 0.37
N LEU A 29 -6.30 -6.84 -0.59
CA LEU A 29 -5.98 -6.59 -1.99
C LEU A 29 -7.27 -6.38 -2.78
N THR A 30 -7.25 -5.41 -3.67
CA THR A 30 -8.32 -5.13 -4.62
C THR A 30 -7.73 -4.76 -5.96
N ASN A 31 -8.45 -5.08 -7.03
CA ASN A 31 -8.16 -4.69 -8.40
C ASN A 31 -9.04 -3.50 -8.86
N PHE A 32 -9.82 -2.90 -7.95
CA PHE A 32 -10.73 -1.80 -8.24
C PHE A 32 -10.40 -0.57 -7.39
N ASN A 33 -9.97 0.52 -8.04
CA ASN A 33 -9.63 1.78 -7.36
C ASN A 33 -10.82 2.36 -6.55
N GLY A 34 -12.05 2.09 -6.95
CA GLY A 34 -13.24 2.53 -6.21
C GLY A 34 -13.30 2.00 -4.78
N TYR A 35 -12.82 0.77 -4.53
CA TYR A 35 -12.77 0.20 -3.17
C TYR A 35 -11.74 0.91 -2.30
N LEU A 36 -10.60 1.34 -2.86
CA LEU A 36 -9.61 2.13 -2.13
C LEU A 36 -10.20 3.47 -1.71
N THR A 37 -10.89 4.16 -2.61
CA THR A 37 -11.56 5.43 -2.31
C THR A 37 -12.64 5.26 -1.25
N HIS A 38 -13.47 4.22 -1.35
CA HIS A 38 -14.49 3.94 -0.33
C HIS A 38 -13.89 3.58 1.03
N PHE A 39 -12.82 2.80 1.06
CA PHE A 39 -12.10 2.50 2.30
C PHE A 39 -11.63 3.80 2.98
N CYS A 40 -11.05 4.72 2.22
CA CYS A 40 -10.62 6.02 2.73
C CYS A 40 -11.80 6.86 3.25
N GLN A 41 -12.93 6.89 2.53
CA GLN A 41 -14.14 7.60 2.97
C GLN A 41 -14.73 7.04 4.27
N LEU A 42 -14.72 5.71 4.43
CA LEU A 42 -15.27 5.04 5.61
C LEU A 42 -14.38 5.19 6.84
N THR A 43 -13.06 5.22 6.66
CA THR A 43 -12.09 5.18 7.75
C THR A 43 -11.46 6.53 8.06
N GLY A 44 -11.56 7.50 7.16
CA GLY A 44 -10.84 8.77 7.22
C GLY A 44 -9.37 8.67 6.82
N ALA A 45 -8.91 7.52 6.33
CA ALA A 45 -7.54 7.36 5.85
C ALA A 45 -7.27 8.13 4.55
N THR A 46 -6.00 8.44 4.32
CA THR A 46 -5.53 9.11 3.10
C THR A 46 -4.89 8.12 2.15
N ILE A 47 -5.10 8.32 0.84
CA ILE A 47 -4.42 7.53 -0.18
C ILE A 47 -2.95 7.92 -0.24
N THR A 48 -2.07 6.95 -0.05
CA THR A 48 -0.63 7.05 -0.27
C THR A 48 -0.29 6.59 -1.69
N GLY A 49 0.59 7.35 -2.36
CA GLY A 49 1.05 7.01 -3.70
C GLY A 49 -0.04 7.07 -4.75
N ALA A 50 -0.92 8.09 -4.72
CA ALA A 50 -1.98 8.27 -5.71
C ALA A 50 -1.46 8.38 -7.17
N ASP A 51 -0.20 8.78 -7.34
CA ASP A 51 0.55 8.83 -8.60
C ASP A 51 1.28 7.52 -8.93
N ARG A 52 1.22 6.51 -8.06
CA ARG A 52 1.94 5.24 -8.18
C ARG A 52 1.06 4.15 -8.79
N PRO A 53 1.68 3.07 -9.34
CA PRO A 53 0.91 1.96 -9.92
C PRO A 53 0.04 1.19 -8.93
N MET A 54 0.41 1.16 -7.63
CA MET A 54 -0.31 0.44 -6.58
C MET A 54 -0.60 1.36 -5.38
N PRO A 55 -1.47 2.37 -5.54
CA PRO A 55 -1.86 3.23 -4.42
C PRO A 55 -2.51 2.40 -3.32
N ASN A 56 -2.34 2.83 -2.07
CA ASN A 56 -2.89 2.15 -0.91
C ASN A 56 -3.27 3.14 0.18
N ALA A 57 -3.90 2.64 1.23
CA ALA A 57 -4.23 3.39 2.44
C ALA A 57 -4.20 2.41 3.60
N THR A 58 -3.98 2.91 4.82
CA THR A 58 -3.96 2.10 6.02
C THR A 58 -4.87 2.72 7.07
N ALA A 59 -5.73 1.91 7.68
CA ALA A 59 -6.61 2.35 8.75
C ALA A 59 -6.91 1.20 9.70
N GLY A 60 -6.90 1.47 11.02
CA GLY A 60 -7.29 0.45 12.01
C GLY A 60 -6.41 -0.80 11.99
N GLY A 61 -5.18 -0.72 11.48
CA GLY A 61 -4.28 -1.87 11.37
C GLY A 61 -4.57 -2.79 10.19
N VAL A 62 -5.18 -2.31 9.11
CA VAL A 62 -5.31 -2.99 7.82
C VAL A 62 -5.10 -2.04 6.65
#